data_AF-A0AAJ7XDN3-F1
#
_entry.id   AF-A0AAJ7XDN3-F1
#
_cell.length_a   1.000
_cell.length_b   1.000
_cell.length_c   1.000
_cell.angle_alpha   90.00
_cell.angle_beta   90.00
_cell.angle_gamma   90.00
#
_symmetry.space_group_name_H-M   'P 1'
#
loop_
_entity.id
_entity.type
_entity.pdbx_description
1 polymer ?
#
loop_
_entity_poly.entity_id
_entity_poly.type
_entity_poly.pdbx_seq_one_letter_code
_entity_poly.pdbx_strand_id
1 'polypeptide(L)'
;MVRDMEHTAREKPRASPDYLMQLINDKKLMASLPNFCGIFTHLERLLDEEISRVRKDMYVESLSGGAGGGAGGGGRPELPEPEGAVVTLQQKLYIPTKEYPDVSPHHHHHHPHTTPTRARNGA
;
A
#
# COMPACT_ATOMS: atom_id res chain seq x y z
N MET A 1 37.40 24.51 12.44
CA MET A 1 36.84 23.25 11.91
C MET A 1 35.33 23.45 11.80
N VAL A 2 34.89 24.05 10.69
CA VAL A 2 33.48 24.28 10.36
C VAL A 2 33.34 23.93 8.89
N ARG A 3 33.46 22.64 8.60
CA ARG A 3 33.20 22.06 7.29
C ARG A 3 32.63 20.68 7.54
N ASP A 4 31.64 20.33 6.73
CA ASP A 4 31.04 19.00 6.60
C ASP A 4 29.89 18.69 7.59
N MET A 5 28.89 19.58 7.63
CA MET A 5 27.54 19.25 8.12
C MET A 5 26.48 19.54 7.05
N GLU A 6 26.83 19.27 5.79
CA GLU A 6 25.93 19.31 4.65
C GLU A 6 26.13 18.05 3.81
N HIS A 7 25.02 17.39 3.45
CA HIS A 7 24.89 16.15 2.67
C HIS A 7 24.88 14.80 3.41
N THR A 8 23.93 14.64 4.32
CA THR A 8 23.03 13.47 4.20
C THR A 8 21.64 14.01 3.89
N ALA A 9 21.35 14.16 2.60
CA ALA A 9 19.96 14.22 2.18
C ALA A 9 19.27 13.02 2.82
N ARG A 10 18.22 13.27 3.60
CA ARG A 10 17.33 12.26 4.18
C ARG A 10 16.90 11.30 3.06
N GLU A 11 17.63 10.22 2.84
CA GLU A 11 17.13 9.13 1.98
C GLU A 11 15.93 8.58 2.72
N LYS A 12 14.74 8.87 2.19
CA LYS A 12 13.51 8.24 2.66
C LYS A 12 13.70 6.73 2.49
N PRO A 13 13.35 5.91 3.50
CA PRO A 13 13.49 4.46 3.39
C PRO A 13 12.87 3.96 2.07
N ARG A 14 13.62 3.09 1.39
CA ARG A 14 13.21 2.50 0.11
C ARG A 14 11.88 1.78 0.30
N ALA A 15 10.94 1.98 -0.62
CA ALA A 15 9.66 1.29 -0.60
C ALA A 15 9.90 -0.23 -0.78
N SER A 16 9.64 -1.02 0.26
CA SER A 16 9.84 -2.46 0.26
C SER A 16 8.74 -3.17 1.06
N PRO A 17 8.46 -4.46 0.77
CA PRO A 17 7.47 -5.23 1.51
C PRO A 17 7.78 -5.32 3.02
N ASP A 18 9.05 -5.50 3.38
CA ASP A 18 9.49 -5.62 4.77
C ASP A 18 9.29 -4.31 5.53
N TYR A 19 9.64 -3.18 4.90
CA TYR A 19 9.43 -1.87 5.49
C TYR A 19 7.93 -1.56 5.67
N LEU A 20 7.11 -1.89 4.65
CA LEU A 20 5.65 -1.77 4.78
C LEU A 20 5.11 -2.61 5.94
N MET A 21 5.61 -3.83 6.11
CA MET A 21 5.19 -4.70 7.22
C MET A 21 5.55 -4.09 8.58
N GLN A 22 6.74 -3.50 8.72
CA GLN A 22 7.15 -2.79 9.93
C GLN A 22 6.18 -1.64 10.24
N LEU A 23 5.88 -0.77 9.26
CA LEU A 23 4.94 0.35 9.43
C LEU A 23 3.52 -0.12 9.83
N ILE A 24 3.05 -1.24 9.27
CA ILE A 24 1.75 -1.81 9.63
C ILE A 24 1.74 -2.33 11.07
N ASN A 25 2.85 -2.93 11.53
CA ASN A 25 2.98 -3.37 12.91
C ASN A 25 3.04 -2.19 13.87
N ASP A 26 3.78 -1.13 13.53
CA ASP A 26 3.82 0.11 14.31
C ASP A 26 2.43 0.74 14.42
N LYS A 27 1.65 0.73 13.32
CA LYS A 27 0.27 1.25 13.34
C LYS A 27 -0.63 0.45 14.29
N LYS A 28 -0.52 -0.89 14.26
CA LYS A 28 -1.27 -1.76 15.17
C LYS A 28 -0.86 -1.53 16.63
N LEU A 29 0.43 -1.36 16.89
CA LEU A 29 0.94 -1.07 18.23
C LEU A 29 0.44 0.29 18.72
N MET A 30 0.53 1.33 17.89
CA MET A 30 0.03 2.66 18.23
C MET A 30 -1.47 2.66 18.52
N ALA A 31 -2.26 1.92 17.75
CA ALA A 31 -3.70 1.81 17.96
C ALA A 31 -4.07 1.00 19.22
N SER A 32 -3.23 0.05 19.66
CA SER A 32 -3.51 -0.79 20.83
C SER A 32 -3.16 -0.13 22.16
N LEU A 33 -2.38 0.96 22.14
CA LEU A 33 -1.99 1.68 23.35
C LEU A 33 -3.08 2.69 23.77
N PRO A 34 -3.69 2.54 24.96
CA PRO A 34 -4.84 3.34 25.40
C PRO A 34 -4.54 4.84 25.59
N ASN A 35 -3.27 5.22 25.74
CA ASN A 35 -2.82 6.62 25.86
C ASN A 35 -2.12 7.13 24.60
N PHE A 36 -2.07 6.35 23.53
CA PHE A 36 -1.42 6.76 22.28
C PHE A 36 -2.45 7.10 21.22
N CYS A 37 -3.55 6.33 21.18
CA CYS A 37 -4.72 6.63 20.37
C CYS A 37 -5.33 7.98 20.79
N GLY A 38 -5.34 8.95 19.89
CA GLY A 38 -5.93 10.28 20.10
C GLY A 38 -5.03 11.32 20.78
N ILE A 39 -3.93 10.93 21.43
CA ILE A 39 -2.97 11.90 22.01
C ILE A 39 -1.96 12.36 20.96
N PHE A 40 -1.43 11.42 20.17
CA PHE A 40 -0.43 11.71 19.14
C PHE A 40 -1.02 11.67 17.73
N THR A 41 -2.06 12.47 17.48
CA THR A 41 -2.76 12.56 16.19
C THR A 41 -1.82 12.87 15.02
N HIS A 42 -0.76 13.65 15.26
CA HIS A 42 0.24 13.95 14.25
C HIS A 42 1.15 12.76 13.92
N LEU A 43 1.47 11.91 14.90
CA LEU A 43 2.26 10.69 14.63
C LEU A 43 1.44 9.68 13.85
N GLU A 44 0.16 9.54 14.17
CA GLU A 44 -0.77 8.70 13.41
C GLU A 44 -0.90 9.16 11.96
N ARG A 45 -1.09 10.47 11.73
CA ARG A 45 -1.12 11.05 10.38
C ARG A 45 0.17 10.79 9.59
N LEU A 46 1.32 11.00 10.22
CA LEU A 46 2.63 10.77 9.58
C LEU A 46 2.82 9.30 9.19
N LEU A 47 2.38 8.38 10.05
CA LEU A 47 2.46 6.95 9.78
C LEU A 47 1.52 6.54 8.62
N ASP A 48 0.31 7.09 8.58
CA ASP A 48 -0.64 6.85 7.50
C ASP A 48 -0.18 7.40 6.16
N GLU A 49 0.42 8.59 6.16
CA GLU A 49 1.04 9.19 4.97
C GLU A 49 2.19 8.32 4.45
N GLU A 50 3.04 7.81 5.35
CA GLU A 50 4.17 6.98 4.97
C GLU A 50 3.73 5.60 4.45
N ILE A 51 2.75 4.95 5.09
CA ILE A 51 2.16 3.70 4.58
C ILE A 51 1.55 3.92 3.19
N SER A 52 0.83 5.03 3.00
CA SER A 52 0.21 5.38 1.72
C SER A 52 1.26 5.64 0.64
N ARG A 53 2.35 6.35 0.98
CA ARG A 53 3.49 6.57 0.10
C ARG A 53 4.14 5.26 -0.31
N VAL A 54 4.53 4.41 0.65
CA VAL A 54 5.21 3.13 0.37
C VAL A 54 4.36 2.23 -0.51
N ARG A 55 3.06 2.11 -0.20
CA ARG A 55 2.12 1.36 -1.05
C ARG A 55 2.05 1.94 -2.45
N LYS A 56 1.87 3.26 -2.56
CA LYS A 56 1.81 3.94 -3.86
C LYS A 56 3.08 3.69 -4.66
N ASP A 57 4.25 3.86 -4.07
CA ASP A 57 5.54 3.66 -4.74
C ASP A 57 5.68 2.20 -5.24
N MET A 58 5.27 1.20 -4.44
CA MET A 58 5.26 -0.21 -4.84
C MET A 58 4.27 -0.53 -5.99
N TYR A 59 3.08 0.09 -5.99
CA TYR A 59 2.06 -0.15 -7.03
C TYR A 59 2.29 0.68 -8.31
N VAL A 60 2.82 1.90 -8.18
CA VAL A 60 3.10 2.78 -9.31
C VAL A 60 4.28 2.24 -10.13
N GLU A 61 5.28 1.64 -9.48
CA GLU A 61 6.39 0.98 -10.19
C GLU A 61 5.90 -0.24 -11.01
N SER A 62 4.88 -0.96 -10.53
CA SER A 62 4.29 -2.09 -11.24
C SER A 62 3.28 -1.67 -12.34
N LEU A 63 2.51 -0.60 -12.13
CA LEU A 63 1.58 -0.05 -13.14
C LEU A 63 2.28 0.74 -14.25
N SER A 64 3.44 1.33 -13.98
CA SER A 64 4.29 2.00 -14.99
C SER A 64 4.96 1.00 -15.95
N GLY A 65 4.89 -0.30 -15.69
CA GLY A 65 5.57 -1.35 -16.46
C GLY A 65 4.81 -1.88 -17.67
N GLY A 66 3.61 -1.38 -18.00
CA GLY A 66 2.85 -2.00 -19.09
C GLY A 66 1.63 -1.21 -19.55
N ALA A 67 1.86 -0.13 -20.31
CA ALA A 67 1.13 0.22 -21.54
C ALA A 67 1.47 1.63 -21.99
N GLY A 68 2.04 1.74 -23.21
CA GLY A 68 1.90 2.92 -24.04
C GLY A 68 2.92 4.03 -23.80
N GLY A 69 4.08 3.90 -24.45
CA GLY A 69 4.92 5.05 -24.75
C GLY A 69 4.13 6.09 -25.56
N GLY A 70 4.02 7.29 -25.01
CA GLY A 70 3.48 8.48 -25.65
C GLY A 70 3.91 9.70 -24.86
N ALA A 71 4.99 10.34 -25.33
CA ALA A 71 5.57 11.63 -24.92
C ALA A 71 5.16 12.24 -23.56
N GLY A 72 6.04 12.11 -22.56
CA GLY A 72 6.01 12.88 -21.31
C GLY A 72 6.00 11.98 -20.08
N GLY A 73 7.16 11.84 -19.42
CA GLY A 73 7.44 10.76 -18.45
C GLY A 73 6.45 10.63 -17.29
N GLY A 74 6.04 9.38 -17.02
CA GLY A 74 5.78 8.75 -15.70
C GLY A 74 4.87 9.44 -14.68
N GLY A 75 4.33 10.61 -14.99
CA GLY A 75 3.46 11.39 -14.12
C GLY A 75 2.00 11.10 -14.44
N ARG A 76 1.16 11.13 -13.41
CA ARG A 76 -0.30 11.15 -13.59
C ARG A 76 -0.62 12.31 -14.53
N PRO A 77 -1.48 12.11 -15.56
CA PRO A 77 -1.85 13.20 -16.45
C PRO A 77 -2.44 14.34 -15.63
N GLU A 78 -1.95 15.56 -15.88
CA GLU A 78 -2.48 16.76 -15.26
C GLU A 78 -3.90 16.99 -15.79
N LEU A 79 -4.84 17.26 -14.87
CA LEU A 79 -6.22 17.52 -15.25
C LEU A 79 -6.32 18.95 -15.82
N PRO A 80 -7.17 19.19 -16.83
CA PRO A 80 -7.41 20.54 -17.33
C PRO A 80 -8.08 21.42 -16.27
N GLU A 81 -8.08 22.74 -16.52
CA GLU A 81 -8.83 23.67 -15.69
C GLU A 81 -10.33 23.28 -15.68
N PRO A 82 -11.00 23.38 -14.53
CA PRO A 82 -12.40 23.01 -14.43
C PRO A 82 -13.27 23.99 -15.21
N GLU A 83 -14.05 23.47 -16.14
CA GLU A 83 -15.03 24.25 -16.90
C GLU A 83 -16.45 23.71 -16.67
N GLY A 84 -17.38 24.61 -16.39
CA GLY A 84 -18.81 24.29 -16.26
C GLY A 84 -19.27 23.94 -14.84
N ALA A 85 -20.48 23.38 -14.75
CA ALA A 85 -21.07 22.98 -13.47
C ALA A 85 -20.43 21.68 -12.95
N VAL A 86 -20.36 21.53 -11.63
CA VAL A 86 -19.88 20.29 -11.00
C VAL A 86 -20.83 19.15 -11.34
N VAL A 87 -20.32 18.11 -12.00
CA VAL A 87 -21.06 16.90 -12.35
C VAL A 87 -20.51 15.70 -11.59
N THR A 88 -21.39 14.74 -11.28
CA THR A 88 -20.98 13.43 -10.73
C THR A 88 -21.11 12.38 -11.81
N LEU A 89 -20.01 11.69 -12.13
CA LEU A 89 -19.98 10.62 -13.11
C LEU A 89 -20.07 9.24 -12.41
N GLN A 90 -20.85 8.32 -12.97
CA GLN A 90 -20.97 6.95 -12.48
C GLN A 90 -20.76 5.94 -13.62
N GLN A 91 -19.90 4.95 -13.40
CA GLN A 91 -19.65 3.85 -14.33
C GLN A 91 -19.85 2.51 -13.61
N LYS A 92 -20.76 1.67 -14.11
CA LYS A 92 -20.98 0.32 -13.59
C LYS A 92 -20.10 -0.68 -14.34
N LEU A 93 -19.10 -1.22 -13.66
CA LEU A 93 -18.26 -2.31 -14.18
C LEU A 93 -18.83 -3.67 -13.74
N TYR A 94 -19.01 -4.58 -14.69
CA TYR A 94 -19.45 -5.95 -14.42
C TYR A 94 -18.24 -6.87 -14.37
N ILE A 95 -18.15 -7.69 -13.32
CA ILE A 95 -17.10 -8.71 -13.19
C ILE A 95 -17.54 -9.97 -13.96
N PRO A 96 -16.71 -10.56 -14.82
CA PRO A 96 -17.07 -11.73 -15.64
C PRO A 96 -17.05 -13.04 -14.82
N THR A 97 -17.85 -13.11 -13.75
CA THR A 97 -17.87 -14.25 -12.81
C THR A 97 -18.38 -15.55 -13.42
N LYS A 98 -19.05 -15.48 -14.57
CA LYS A 98 -19.49 -16.66 -15.34
C LYS A 98 -18.32 -17.35 -16.03
N GLU A 99 -17.33 -16.58 -16.48
CA GLU A 99 -16.16 -17.08 -17.21
C GLU A 99 -15.01 -17.39 -16.24
N TYR A 100 -14.89 -16.58 -15.19
CA TYR A 100 -13.87 -16.70 -14.15
C TYR A 100 -14.54 -16.61 -12.77
N PRO A 101 -15.08 -17.71 -12.24
CA PRO A 101 -15.77 -17.68 -10.94
C PRO A 101 -14.82 -17.44 -9.76
N ASP A 102 -13.57 -17.86 -9.88
CA ASP A 102 -12.48 -17.80 -8.89
C ASP A 102 -11.90 -16.40 -8.68
N VAL A 103 -11.98 -15.52 -9.68
CA VAL A 103 -11.51 -14.11 -9.56
C VAL A 103 -12.50 -13.21 -8.82
N SER A 104 -13.62 -13.76 -8.36
CA SER A 104 -14.61 -13.03 -7.57
C SER A 104 -14.06 -12.73 -6.17
N PRO A 105 -14.20 -11.51 -5.64
CA PRO A 105 -13.57 -11.07 -4.39
C PRO A 105 -13.99 -11.83 -3.12
N HIS A 106 -15.00 -12.72 -3.22
CA HIS A 106 -15.46 -13.56 -2.12
C HIS A 106 -14.70 -14.89 -1.97
N HIS A 107 -13.86 -15.28 -2.93
CA HIS A 107 -13.08 -16.53 -2.83
C HIS A 107 -11.73 -16.26 -2.16
N HIS A 108 -11.74 -16.01 -0.85
CA HIS A 108 -10.50 -16.09 -0.05
C HIS A 108 -9.95 -17.51 -0.18
N HIS A 109 -8.74 -17.63 -0.73
CA HIS A 109 -7.98 -18.88 -0.72
C HIS A 109 -7.75 -19.31 0.74
N HIS A 110 -8.57 -20.24 1.23
CA HIS A 110 -8.21 -21.03 2.39
C HIS A 110 -7.00 -21.87 2.00
N HIS A 111 -5.80 -21.44 2.40
CA HIS A 111 -4.66 -22.35 2.44
C HIS A 111 -5.05 -23.54 3.32
N PRO A 112 -4.95 -24.79 2.83
CA PRO A 112 -5.12 -25.94 3.70
C PRO A 112 -3.97 -25.92 4.72
N HIS A 113 -4.31 -25.74 5.99
CA HIS A 113 -3.39 -25.99 7.09
C HIS A 113 -2.95 -27.46 7.00
N THR A 114 -1.70 -27.70 6.61
CA THR A 114 -1.07 -29.00 6.81
C THR A 114 -0.76 -29.13 8.31
N THR A 115 -1.58 -29.88 9.03
CA THR A 115 -1.25 -30.29 10.40
C THR A 115 -0.06 -31.26 10.34
N PRO A 116 1.05 -31.02 11.04
CA PRO A 116 2.11 -32.01 11.13
C PRO A 116 1.62 -33.16 12.02
N THR A 117 1.44 -34.34 11.43
CA THR A 117 1.22 -35.59 12.16
C THR A 117 2.44 -35.84 13.04
N ARG A 118 2.29 -35.58 14.34
CA ARG A 118 3.25 -35.93 15.38
C ARG A 118 3.42 -37.44 15.40
N ALA A 119 4.52 -37.93 14.82
CA ALA A 119 4.96 -39.31 14.96
C ALA A 119 5.14 -39.59 16.47
N ARG A 120 4.27 -40.46 16.99
CA ARG A 120 4.35 -40.97 18.35
C ARG A 120 5.39 -42.09 18.35
N ASN A 121 6.61 -41.77 18.74
CA ASN A 121 7.56 -42.78 19.22
C ASN A 121 7.00 -43.39 20.51
N GLY A 122 6.97 -44.73 20.60
CA GLY A 122 6.77 -45.45 21.85
C GLY A 122 6.08 -46.79 21.70
N ALA A 123 6.86 -47.83 21.37
CA ALA A 123 6.96 -49.10 22.08
C ALA A 123 8.13 -49.90 21.48
#